data_AF-A0A9E5MTF3-F1
#
_entry.id   AF-A0A9E5MTF3-F1
#
_cell.length_a   1.000
_cell.length_b   1.000
_cell.length_c   1.000
_cell.angle_alpha   90.00
_cell.angle_beta   90.00
_cell.angle_gamma   90.00
#
_symmetry.space_group_name_H-M   'P 1'
#
loop_
_entity.id
_entity.type
_entity.pdbx_description
1 polymer ?
#
loop_
_entity_poly.entity_id
_entity_poly.type
_entity_poly.pdbx_seq_one_letter_code
_entity_poly.pdbx_strand_id
1 'polypeptide(L)'
;MDADLRLEQMGAAGIEFQLLSPNPLTYFHHIDANMAVSFCRRHNDELAALVSAHPDKLAAVAGLPMQDIVAACEELDRAVSELGMLGAYIGADFPQQLDSRELDPFFAKLCALDVPLFIHPAPAGIDGPLGDPRMQKFDFEILLGFAAQETLAIASLIISGVMSRYPTLDVCVSHGGGAIAVLAERLADATRRRPWSPEFLRADGAFEALLRRF
;
A
#
# COMPACT_ATOMS: atom_id res chain seq x y z
N MET A 1 -14.30 -9.14 -12.48
CA MET A 1 -14.60 -10.17 -11.46
C MET A 1 -16.03 -10.63 -11.69
N ASP A 2 -16.32 -11.91 -11.51
CA ASP A 2 -17.70 -12.39 -11.45
C ASP A 2 -18.22 -12.18 -10.01
N ALA A 3 -19.17 -11.25 -9.83
CA ALA A 3 -19.64 -10.84 -8.51
C ALA A 3 -20.51 -11.94 -7.86
N ASP A 4 -21.33 -12.64 -8.64
CA ASP A 4 -22.21 -13.70 -8.12
C ASP A 4 -21.38 -14.87 -7.59
N LEU A 5 -20.37 -15.30 -8.38
CA LEU A 5 -19.44 -16.33 -7.93
C LEU A 5 -18.68 -15.90 -6.68
N ARG A 6 -18.28 -14.63 -6.58
CA ARG A 6 -17.58 -14.11 -5.41
C ARG A 6 -18.46 -14.14 -4.16
N LEU A 7 -19.72 -13.71 -4.28
CA LEU A 7 -20.68 -13.70 -3.17
C LEU A 7 -21.04 -15.11 -2.71
N GLU A 8 -21.16 -16.07 -3.64
CA GLU A 8 -21.34 -17.49 -3.31
C GLU A 8 -20.16 -18.01 -2.49
N GLN A 9 -18.92 -17.74 -2.94
CA GLN A 9 -17.71 -18.13 -2.23
C GLN A 9 -17.58 -17.47 -0.86
N MET A 10 -17.94 -16.19 -0.74
CA MET A 10 -18.00 -15.49 0.54
C MET A 10 -18.98 -16.18 1.50
N GLY A 11 -20.18 -16.53 1.02
CA GLY A 11 -21.17 -17.26 1.80
C GLY A 11 -20.67 -18.64 2.27
N ALA A 12 -20.02 -19.40 1.38
CA ALA A 12 -19.43 -20.70 1.71
C ALA A 12 -18.28 -20.60 2.72
N ALA A 13 -17.51 -19.51 2.70
CA ALA A 13 -16.39 -19.26 3.60
C ALA A 13 -16.80 -18.58 4.93
N GLY A 14 -18.07 -18.18 5.09
CA GLY A 14 -18.53 -17.42 6.25
C GLY A 14 -18.01 -15.97 6.31
N ILE A 15 -17.69 -15.38 5.15
CA ILE A 15 -17.23 -13.99 5.03
C ILE A 15 -18.45 -13.10 4.79
N GLU A 16 -18.81 -12.28 5.77
CA GLU A 16 -20.01 -11.43 5.70
C GLU A 16 -19.79 -10.16 4.85
N PHE A 17 -18.57 -9.60 4.90
CA PHE A 17 -18.21 -8.37 4.21
C PHE A 17 -16.81 -8.48 3.63
N GLN A 18 -16.58 -7.87 2.47
CA GLN A 18 -15.27 -7.88 1.84
C GLN A 18 -14.93 -6.55 1.17
N LEU A 19 -13.73 -6.07 1.46
CA LEU A 19 -13.11 -4.95 0.78
C LEU A 19 -12.36 -5.45 -0.47
N LEU A 20 -12.69 -4.90 -1.63
CA LEU A 20 -12.07 -5.22 -2.91
C LEU A 20 -10.97 -4.22 -3.25
N SER A 21 -9.91 -4.70 -3.87
CA SER A 21 -8.76 -3.90 -4.29
C SER A 21 -8.41 -4.13 -5.75
N PRO A 22 -7.63 -3.22 -6.37
CA PRO A 22 -6.98 -3.47 -7.65
C PRO A 22 -6.06 -4.69 -7.60
N ASN A 23 -5.86 -5.32 -8.76
CA ASN A 23 -4.88 -6.39 -8.90
C ASN A 23 -3.46 -5.79 -8.91
N PRO A 24 -2.49 -6.34 -8.15
CA PRO A 24 -1.11 -5.86 -8.17
C PRO A 24 -0.45 -5.83 -9.56
N LEU A 25 -0.87 -6.70 -10.49
CA LEU A 25 -0.37 -6.71 -11.87
C LEU A 25 -0.83 -5.49 -12.69
N THR A 26 -1.76 -4.70 -12.17
CA THR A 26 -2.36 -3.55 -12.86
C THR A 26 -2.08 -2.22 -12.16
N TYR A 27 -1.04 -2.15 -11.31
CA TYR A 27 -0.63 -0.88 -10.72
C TYR A 27 -0.20 0.13 -11.79
N PHE A 28 0.57 -0.32 -12.78
CA PHE A 28 1.05 0.50 -13.88
C PHE A 28 1.80 1.75 -13.41
N HIS A 29 2.62 1.60 -12.38
CA HIS A 29 3.42 2.69 -11.82
C HIS A 29 4.58 3.11 -12.72
N HIS A 30 4.96 2.31 -13.72
CA HIS A 30 6.10 2.59 -14.58
C HIS A 30 5.75 2.84 -16.05
N ILE A 31 4.46 3.05 -16.36
CA ILE A 31 4.02 3.51 -17.68
C ILE A 31 3.83 5.04 -17.70
N ASP A 32 3.55 5.60 -18.88
CA ASP A 32 3.18 7.01 -19.04
C ASP A 32 2.06 7.43 -18.05
N ALA A 33 2.28 8.55 -17.36
CA ALA A 33 1.38 9.01 -16.29
C ALA A 33 -0.05 9.24 -16.78
N ASN A 34 -0.26 9.79 -17.98
CA ASN A 34 -1.62 10.04 -18.49
C ASN A 34 -2.36 8.74 -18.81
N MET A 35 -1.64 7.71 -19.27
CA MET A 35 -2.19 6.38 -19.45
C MET A 35 -2.58 5.73 -18.10
N ALA A 36 -1.72 5.83 -17.09
CA ALA A 36 -2.01 5.31 -15.75
C ALA A 36 -3.18 6.03 -15.08
N VAL A 37 -3.26 7.36 -15.19
CA VAL A 37 -4.41 8.17 -14.72
C VAL A 37 -5.69 7.69 -15.40
N SER A 38 -5.68 7.56 -16.73
CA SER A 38 -6.84 7.11 -17.49
C SER A 38 -7.29 5.71 -17.10
N PHE A 39 -6.32 4.82 -16.84
CA PHE A 39 -6.59 3.46 -16.38
C PHE A 39 -7.18 3.44 -14.97
N CYS A 40 -6.53 4.10 -14.00
CA CYS A 40 -6.98 4.14 -12.61
C CYS A 40 -8.40 4.69 -12.50
N ARG A 41 -8.70 5.79 -13.20
CA ARG A 41 -10.05 6.37 -13.23
C ARG A 41 -11.10 5.37 -13.68
N ARG A 42 -10.89 4.76 -14.86
CA ARG A 42 -11.82 3.77 -15.40
C ARG A 42 -11.93 2.54 -14.49
N HIS A 43 -10.81 2.05 -13.98
CA HIS A 43 -10.79 0.92 -13.07
C HIS A 43 -11.61 1.21 -11.81
N ASN A 44 -11.41 2.38 -11.21
CA ASN A 44 -12.11 2.80 -10.01
C ASN A 44 -13.61 2.99 -10.27
N ASP A 45 -14.00 3.58 -11.42
CA ASP A 45 -15.41 3.74 -11.80
C ASP A 45 -16.12 2.38 -11.95
N GLU A 46 -15.49 1.43 -12.64
CA GLU A 46 -16.05 0.08 -12.83
C GLU A 46 -16.12 -0.70 -11.50
N LEU A 47 -15.11 -0.57 -10.65
CA LEU A 47 -15.10 -1.22 -9.34
C LEU A 47 -16.16 -0.61 -8.41
N ALA A 48 -16.32 0.71 -8.42
CA ALA A 48 -17.37 1.42 -7.67
C ALA A 48 -18.77 0.98 -8.13
N ALA A 49 -18.99 0.91 -9.45
CA ALA A 49 -20.24 0.41 -10.01
C ALA A 49 -20.54 -1.02 -9.54
N LEU A 50 -19.53 -1.90 -9.56
CA LEU A 50 -19.68 -3.28 -9.10
C LEU A 50 -20.06 -3.36 -7.62
N VAL A 51 -19.37 -2.64 -6.73
CA VAL A 51 -19.66 -2.72 -5.29
C VAL A 51 -20.97 -2.03 -4.92
N SER A 52 -21.38 -0.99 -5.66
CA SER A 52 -22.67 -0.31 -5.44
C SER A 52 -23.89 -1.21 -5.67
N ALA A 53 -23.73 -2.32 -6.41
CA ALA A 53 -24.78 -3.33 -6.57
C ALA A 53 -24.97 -4.21 -5.32
N HIS A 54 -23.98 -4.24 -4.42
CA HIS A 54 -23.96 -5.07 -3.20
C HIS A 54 -23.36 -4.31 -2.00
N PRO A 55 -23.88 -3.12 -1.63
CA PRO A 55 -23.24 -2.23 -0.68
C PRO A 55 -23.23 -2.75 0.77
N ASP A 56 -24.07 -3.74 1.07
CA ASP A 56 -24.12 -4.44 2.36
C ASP A 56 -23.06 -5.55 2.49
N LYS A 57 -22.38 -5.91 1.40
CA LYS A 57 -21.42 -7.03 1.36
C LYS A 57 -20.05 -6.66 0.81
N LEU A 58 -19.99 -5.67 -0.08
CA LEU A 58 -18.78 -5.29 -0.79
C LEU A 58 -18.49 -3.80 -0.62
N ALA A 59 -17.22 -3.47 -0.45
CA ALA A 59 -16.68 -2.12 -0.62
C ALA A 59 -15.40 -2.17 -1.46
N ALA A 60 -14.87 -1.00 -1.82
CA ALA A 60 -13.66 -0.90 -2.63
C ALA A 60 -12.64 0.09 -2.07
N VAL A 61 -11.38 -0.13 -2.41
CA VAL A 61 -10.27 0.84 -2.27
C VAL A 61 -9.72 1.22 -3.63
N ALA A 62 -9.23 2.44 -3.74
CA ALA A 62 -8.81 3.05 -4.99
C ALA A 62 -7.42 2.56 -5.44
N GLY A 63 -7.28 2.26 -6.73
CA GLY A 63 -5.98 2.23 -7.40
C GLY A 63 -5.55 3.64 -7.79
N LEU A 64 -4.26 3.95 -7.65
CA LEU A 64 -3.72 5.29 -7.86
C LEU A 64 -2.50 5.31 -8.80
N PRO A 65 -2.35 6.34 -9.65
CA PRO A 65 -1.22 6.51 -10.54
C PRO A 65 0.00 7.10 -9.80
N MET A 66 0.72 6.28 -9.03
CA MET A 66 1.72 6.76 -8.06
C MET A 66 2.98 7.40 -8.69
N GLN A 67 3.21 7.26 -9.99
CA GLN A 67 4.26 8.00 -10.69
C GLN A 67 4.00 9.51 -10.79
N ASP A 68 2.75 9.94 -10.61
CA ASP A 68 2.34 11.34 -10.55
C ASP A 68 1.58 11.58 -9.24
N ILE A 69 2.29 12.09 -8.23
CA ILE A 69 1.74 12.28 -6.89
C ILE A 69 0.57 13.27 -6.86
N VAL A 70 0.58 14.28 -7.74
CA VAL A 70 -0.53 15.24 -7.83
C VAL A 70 -1.77 14.52 -8.34
N ALA A 71 -1.65 13.80 -9.45
CA ALA A 71 -2.76 13.04 -10.00
C ALA A 71 -3.25 11.93 -9.06
N ALA A 72 -2.35 11.30 -8.29
CA ALA A 72 -2.70 10.33 -7.26
C ALA A 72 -3.53 10.95 -6.13
N CYS A 73 -3.19 12.18 -5.70
CA CYS A 73 -3.97 12.90 -4.69
C CYS A 73 -5.36 13.30 -5.20
N GLU A 74 -5.45 13.75 -6.45
CA GLU A 74 -6.72 14.12 -7.10
C GLU A 74 -7.62 12.89 -7.25
N GLU A 75 -7.08 11.75 -7.68
CA GLU A 75 -7.86 10.54 -7.85
C GLU A 75 -8.27 9.91 -6.52
N LEU A 76 -7.42 9.98 -5.49
CA LEU A 76 -7.80 9.57 -4.13
C LEU A 76 -8.97 10.40 -3.60
N ASP A 77 -8.90 11.72 -3.75
CA ASP A 77 -9.96 12.64 -3.31
C ASP A 77 -11.29 12.31 -3.99
N ARG A 78 -11.27 12.13 -5.32
CA ARG A 78 -12.45 11.72 -6.09
C ARG A 78 -12.99 10.35 -5.68
N ALA A 79 -12.11 9.36 -5.57
CA ALA A 79 -12.53 8.00 -5.27
C ALA A 79 -13.21 7.89 -3.88
N VAL A 80 -12.71 8.62 -2.90
CA VAL A 80 -13.31 8.64 -1.55
C VAL A 80 -14.59 9.49 -1.54
N SER A 81 -14.53 10.73 -2.04
CA SER A 81 -15.62 11.69 -1.88
C SER A 81 -16.80 11.49 -2.84
N GLU A 82 -16.53 11.00 -4.06
CA GLU A 82 -17.56 10.83 -5.10
C GLU A 82 -17.95 9.36 -5.31
N LEU A 83 -16.99 8.44 -5.24
CA LEU A 83 -17.24 7.00 -5.49
C LEU A 83 -17.49 6.18 -4.22
N GLY A 84 -17.28 6.76 -3.03
CA GLY A 84 -17.49 6.09 -1.75
C GLY A 84 -16.47 4.98 -1.45
N MET A 85 -15.28 5.03 -2.06
CA MET A 85 -14.20 4.10 -1.74
C MET A 85 -13.63 4.37 -0.34
N LEU A 86 -13.19 3.32 0.34
CA LEU A 86 -12.81 3.36 1.76
C LEU A 86 -11.30 3.53 1.98
N GLY A 87 -10.53 3.93 0.97
CA GLY A 87 -9.09 4.08 1.07
C GLY A 87 -8.36 3.88 -0.24
N ALA A 88 -7.05 3.72 -0.16
CA ALA A 88 -6.17 3.50 -1.30
C ALA A 88 -5.40 2.19 -1.21
N TYR A 89 -5.02 1.64 -2.36
CA TYR A 89 -4.27 0.41 -2.48
C TYR A 89 -3.15 0.58 -3.52
N ILE A 90 -1.90 0.53 -3.07
CA ILE A 90 -0.73 0.84 -3.90
C ILE A 90 0.33 -0.26 -3.83
N GLY A 91 1.12 -0.35 -4.89
CA GLY A 91 2.41 -1.05 -4.91
C GLY A 91 3.43 -0.43 -3.95
N ALA A 92 4.45 -1.22 -3.57
CA ALA A 92 5.62 -0.73 -2.83
C ALA A 92 6.78 -0.26 -3.75
N ASP A 93 6.65 -0.47 -5.06
CA ASP A 93 7.62 -0.10 -6.09
C ASP A 93 6.98 0.85 -7.10
N PHE A 94 7.50 2.07 -7.15
CA PHE A 94 7.12 3.14 -8.08
C PHE A 94 8.31 4.12 -8.17
N PRO A 95 8.33 5.06 -9.15
CA PRO A 95 9.54 5.87 -9.42
C PRO A 95 10.08 6.64 -8.20
N GLN A 96 9.20 7.14 -7.33
CA GLN A 96 9.56 7.76 -6.06
C GLN A 96 9.75 6.71 -4.96
N GLN A 97 10.61 6.99 -3.99
CA GLN A 97 10.71 6.15 -2.80
C GLN A 97 9.53 6.42 -1.85
N LEU A 98 9.01 5.39 -1.20
CA LEU A 98 7.86 5.49 -0.30
C LEU A 98 8.09 6.47 0.87
N ASP A 99 9.34 6.66 1.29
CA ASP A 99 9.73 7.60 2.35
C ASP A 99 10.14 9.00 1.85
N SER A 100 10.07 9.22 0.53
CA SER A 100 10.41 10.51 -0.07
C SER A 100 9.51 11.63 0.44
N ARG A 101 10.09 12.82 0.60
CA ARG A 101 9.36 14.05 0.92
C ARG A 101 8.40 14.47 -0.19
N GLU A 102 8.59 13.96 -1.41
CA GLU A 102 7.64 14.15 -2.51
C GLU A 102 6.27 13.51 -2.23
N LEU A 103 6.19 12.52 -1.33
CA LEU A 103 4.93 11.89 -0.91
C LEU A 103 4.27 12.59 0.29
N ASP A 104 4.90 13.61 0.89
CA ASP A 104 4.31 14.35 2.02
C ASP A 104 2.89 14.91 1.69
N PRO A 105 2.59 15.43 0.47
CA PRO A 105 1.22 15.80 0.09
C PRO A 105 0.23 14.62 0.06
N PHE A 106 0.69 13.45 -0.39
CA PHE A 106 -0.13 12.24 -0.46
C PHE A 106 -0.49 11.71 0.93
N PHE A 107 0.47 11.62 1.84
CA PHE A 107 0.20 11.25 3.24
C PHE A 107 -0.70 12.27 3.94
N ALA A 108 -0.50 13.58 3.68
CA ALA A 108 -1.40 14.60 4.20
C ALA A 108 -2.83 14.43 3.69
N LYS A 109 -3.01 14.06 2.42
CA LYS A 109 -4.32 13.82 1.81
C LYS A 109 -5.02 12.60 2.44
N LEU A 110 -4.31 11.49 2.63
CA LEU A 110 -4.85 10.31 3.33
C LEU A 110 -5.34 10.67 4.74
N CYS A 111 -4.54 11.41 5.52
CA CYS A 111 -4.93 11.89 6.84
C CYS A 111 -6.11 12.86 6.81
N ALA A 112 -6.19 13.74 5.81
CA ALA A 112 -7.28 14.71 5.69
C ALA A 112 -8.62 14.06 5.32
N LEU A 113 -8.57 12.98 4.54
CA LEU A 113 -9.74 12.17 4.17
C LEU A 113 -10.12 11.14 5.25
N ASP A 114 -9.23 10.90 6.22
CA ASP A 114 -9.38 9.88 7.27
C ASP A 114 -9.64 8.48 6.71
N VAL A 115 -8.81 8.08 5.72
CA VAL A 115 -8.90 6.76 5.09
C VAL A 115 -7.56 6.00 5.14
N PRO A 116 -7.59 4.66 5.26
CA PRO A 116 -6.39 3.84 5.31
C PRO A 116 -5.67 3.76 3.96
N LEU A 117 -4.36 3.56 4.04
CA LEU A 117 -3.49 3.17 2.93
C LEU A 117 -3.15 1.68 3.04
N PHE A 118 -3.50 0.93 2.01
CA PHE A 118 -3.07 -0.46 1.84
C PHE A 118 -1.86 -0.53 0.93
N ILE A 119 -0.82 -1.24 1.37
CA ILE A 119 0.39 -1.49 0.58
C ILE A 119 0.47 -2.98 0.30
N HIS A 120 0.64 -3.33 -0.98
CA HIS A 120 0.83 -4.70 -1.40
C HIS A 120 1.95 -4.78 -2.45
N PRO A 121 2.85 -5.76 -2.34
CA PRO A 121 3.97 -5.91 -3.27
C PRO A 121 3.51 -6.37 -4.66
N ALA A 122 4.34 -6.14 -5.66
CA ALA A 122 4.17 -6.74 -6.99
C ALA A 122 5.49 -7.39 -7.44
N PRO A 123 5.43 -8.40 -8.32
CA PRO A 123 6.64 -8.95 -8.92
C PRO A 123 7.45 -7.86 -9.63
N ALA A 124 8.75 -7.80 -9.39
CA ALA A 124 9.60 -6.84 -10.08
C ALA A 124 9.63 -7.10 -11.59
N GLY A 125 9.72 -6.03 -12.38
CA GLY A 125 9.87 -6.14 -13.84
C GLY A 125 8.60 -6.40 -14.65
N ILE A 126 7.41 -6.26 -14.06
CA ILE A 126 6.14 -6.33 -14.81
C ILE A 126 6.03 -5.14 -15.77
N ASP A 127 6.09 -3.94 -15.23
CA ASP A 127 6.08 -2.66 -15.93
C ASP A 127 7.31 -1.81 -15.60
N GLY A 128 7.99 -2.12 -14.50
CA GLY A 128 9.19 -1.45 -14.01
C GLY A 128 10.51 -2.16 -14.32
N PRO A 129 11.61 -1.76 -13.66
CA PRO A 129 12.91 -2.41 -13.83
C PRO A 129 12.90 -3.85 -13.32
N LEU A 130 13.75 -4.69 -13.92
CA LEU A 130 13.97 -6.05 -13.42
C LEU A 130 14.64 -6.03 -12.05
N GLY A 131 14.15 -6.90 -11.16
CA GLY A 131 14.75 -7.17 -9.85
C GLY A 131 16.00 -8.04 -9.92
N ASP A 132 16.37 -8.63 -8.78
CA ASP A 132 17.50 -9.54 -8.69
C ASP A 132 17.23 -10.82 -9.52
N PRO A 133 18.08 -11.19 -10.49
CA PRO A 133 17.85 -12.36 -11.33
C PRO A 133 17.81 -13.69 -10.55
N ARG A 134 18.30 -13.74 -9.31
CA ARG A 134 18.17 -14.90 -8.43
C ARG A 134 16.71 -15.14 -8.00
N MET A 135 15.88 -14.10 -7.96
CA MET A 135 14.47 -14.18 -7.57
C MET A 135 13.57 -14.77 -8.67
N GLN A 136 14.06 -14.88 -9.90
CA GLN A 136 13.34 -15.48 -11.04
C GLN A 136 13.29 -17.03 -10.99
N LYS A 137 13.84 -17.65 -9.94
CA LYS A 137 13.84 -19.10 -9.76
C LYS A 137 12.87 -19.49 -8.65
N PHE A 138 12.20 -20.63 -8.81
CA PHE A 138 11.36 -21.25 -7.76
C PHE A 138 10.30 -20.31 -7.15
N ASP A 139 9.77 -19.38 -7.95
CA ASP A 139 8.80 -18.36 -7.51
C ASP A 139 9.29 -17.48 -6.35
N PHE A 140 10.60 -17.28 -6.21
CA PHE A 140 11.18 -16.48 -5.13
C PHE A 140 10.74 -15.01 -5.13
N GLU A 141 10.34 -14.42 -6.26
CA GLU A 141 9.67 -13.11 -6.26
C GLU A 141 8.45 -13.08 -5.33
N ILE A 142 7.61 -14.11 -5.37
CA ILE A 142 6.41 -14.21 -4.53
C ILE A 142 6.78 -14.65 -3.12
N LEU A 143 7.64 -15.67 -3.00
CA LEU A 143 7.93 -16.29 -1.71
C LEU A 143 8.86 -15.45 -0.82
N LEU A 144 9.77 -14.68 -1.40
CA LEU A 144 10.79 -13.89 -0.70
C LEU A 144 10.74 -12.41 -1.07
N GLY A 145 10.53 -12.09 -2.34
CA GLY A 145 10.51 -10.71 -2.84
C GLY A 145 9.38 -9.90 -2.19
N PHE A 146 8.18 -10.46 -2.10
CA PHE A 146 7.02 -9.79 -1.47
C PHE A 146 7.30 -9.45 0.00
N ALA A 147 7.76 -10.44 0.76
CA ALA A 147 8.10 -10.23 2.17
C ALA A 147 9.22 -9.18 2.34
N ALA A 148 10.19 -9.13 1.42
CA ALA A 148 11.25 -8.12 1.44
C ALA A 148 10.71 -6.71 1.16
N GLN A 149 9.88 -6.54 0.13
CA GLN A 149 9.25 -5.25 -0.22
C GLN A 149 8.40 -4.71 0.93
N GLU A 150 7.59 -5.56 1.56
CA GLU A 150 6.72 -5.18 2.69
C GLU A 150 7.51 -4.80 3.93
N THR A 151 8.55 -5.58 4.26
CA THR A 151 9.44 -5.26 5.38
C THR A 151 10.14 -3.92 5.16
N LEU A 152 10.60 -3.67 3.93
CA LEU A 152 11.20 -2.40 3.55
C LEU A 152 10.20 -1.26 3.65
N ALA A 153 8.96 -1.43 3.18
CA ALA A 153 7.93 -0.40 3.28
C ALA A 153 7.70 0.04 4.73
N ILE A 154 7.49 -0.90 5.66
CA ILE A 154 7.30 -0.59 7.09
C ILE A 154 8.54 0.07 7.68
N ALA A 155 9.72 -0.51 7.45
CA ALA A 155 10.97 0.02 7.98
C ALA A 155 11.24 1.45 7.48
N SER A 156 11.03 1.71 6.18
CA SER A 156 11.20 3.02 5.57
C SER A 156 10.23 4.05 6.12
N LEU A 157 8.94 3.73 6.25
CA LEU A 157 7.93 4.64 6.81
C LEU A 157 8.22 5.03 8.28
N ILE A 158 8.71 4.08 9.08
CA ILE A 158 9.07 4.34 10.49
C ILE A 158 10.38 5.13 10.57
N ILE A 159 11.45 4.62 9.95
CA ILE A 159 12.82 5.14 10.12
C ILE A 159 12.98 6.52 9.51
N SER A 160 12.34 6.79 8.37
CA SER A 160 12.33 8.14 7.77
C SER A 160 11.45 9.15 8.54
N GLY A 161 10.67 8.66 9.51
CA GLY A 161 9.77 9.46 10.32
C GLY A 161 8.46 9.86 9.63
N VAL A 162 8.04 9.22 8.53
CA VAL A 162 6.70 9.46 7.94
C VAL A 162 5.62 9.25 9.00
N MET A 163 5.66 8.11 9.71
CA MET A 163 4.69 7.82 10.76
C MET A 163 4.74 8.84 11.91
N SER A 164 5.89 9.45 12.18
CA SER A 164 6.01 10.51 13.19
C SER A 164 5.45 11.85 12.72
N ARG A 165 5.54 12.17 11.43
CA ARG A 165 5.01 13.41 10.84
C ARG A 165 3.50 13.36 10.64
N TYR A 166 2.99 12.17 10.34
CA TYR A 166 1.57 11.91 10.11
C TYR A 166 1.05 10.92 11.18
N PRO A 167 0.75 11.43 12.39
CA PRO A 167 0.38 10.59 13.53
C PRO A 167 -0.97 9.89 13.38
N THR A 168 -1.86 10.40 12.50
CA THR A 168 -3.16 9.80 12.18
C THR A 168 -3.14 8.98 10.89
N LEU A 169 -1.99 8.85 10.23
CA LEU A 169 -1.87 7.99 9.06
C LEU A 169 -2.09 6.53 9.49
N ASP A 170 -3.05 5.88 8.85
CA ASP A 170 -3.40 4.48 9.03
C ASP A 170 -2.89 3.69 7.81
N VAL A 171 -2.04 2.68 8.06
CA VAL A 171 -1.36 1.92 7.02
C VAL A 171 -1.48 0.44 7.31
N CYS A 172 -2.06 -0.29 6.36
CA CYS A 172 -2.10 -1.75 6.39
C CYS A 172 -1.14 -2.30 5.33
N VAL A 173 -0.21 -3.16 5.73
CA VAL A 173 0.73 -3.83 4.82
C VAL A 173 0.36 -5.29 4.69
N SER A 174 0.34 -5.77 3.45
CA SER A 174 -0.06 -7.14 3.11
C SER A 174 0.83 -8.21 3.77
N HIS A 175 0.32 -9.45 3.79
CA HIS A 175 1.00 -10.64 4.30
C HIS A 175 1.63 -10.50 5.71
N GLY A 176 1.03 -9.68 6.58
CA GLY A 176 1.53 -9.45 7.95
C GLY A 176 2.78 -8.57 8.02
N GLY A 177 3.03 -7.76 6.99
CA GLY A 177 4.21 -6.90 6.91
C GLY A 177 5.48 -7.64 6.52
N GLY A 178 5.35 -8.76 5.78
CA GLY A 178 6.47 -9.59 5.36
C GLY A 178 7.23 -10.21 6.53
N ALA A 179 8.51 -9.88 6.65
CA ALA A 179 9.40 -10.37 7.69
C ALA A 179 9.53 -9.42 8.89
N ILE A 180 8.70 -8.37 8.98
CA ILE A 180 8.86 -7.35 10.03
C ILE A 180 8.77 -7.94 11.44
N ALA A 181 7.90 -8.92 11.67
CA ALA A 181 7.72 -9.54 12.99
C ALA A 181 9.00 -10.22 13.51
N VAL A 182 9.79 -10.83 12.63
CA VAL A 182 11.04 -11.50 13.01
C VAL A 182 12.26 -10.55 12.97
N LEU A 183 12.14 -9.40 12.29
CA LEU A 183 13.20 -8.40 12.17
C LEU A 183 13.02 -7.18 13.09
N ALA A 184 11.89 -7.07 13.80
CA ALA A 184 11.54 -5.91 14.61
C ALA A 184 12.63 -5.55 15.64
N GLU A 185 13.09 -6.52 16.43
CA GLU A 185 14.13 -6.27 17.45
C GLU A 185 15.47 -5.83 16.81
N ARG A 186 15.82 -6.42 15.65
CA ARG A 186 17.03 -6.06 14.92
C ARG A 186 16.97 -4.61 14.41
N LEU A 187 15.83 -4.20 13.89
CA LEU A 187 15.62 -2.82 13.42
C LEU A 187 15.61 -1.85 14.59
N ALA A 188 14.90 -2.16 15.67
CA ALA A 188 14.87 -1.32 16.88
C ALA A 188 16.25 -1.16 17.53
N ASP A 189 17.06 -2.22 17.61
CA ASP A 189 18.43 -2.12 18.11
C ASP A 189 19.31 -1.27 17.19
N ALA A 190 19.11 -1.37 15.87
CA ALA A 190 19.79 -0.52 14.91
C ALA A 190 19.42 0.96 15.09
N THR A 191 18.15 1.30 15.29
CA THR A 191 17.74 2.70 15.48
C THR A 191 18.26 3.28 16.81
N ARG A 192 18.50 2.47 17.83
CA ARG A 192 19.12 2.97 19.08
C ARG A 192 20.61 3.24 18.95
N ARG A 193 21.32 2.44 18.16
CA ARG A 193 22.81 2.42 18.18
C ARG A 193 23.47 3.06 16.97
N ARG A 194 22.81 3.14 15.82
CA ARG A 194 23.46 3.53 14.56
C ARG A 194 23.50 5.06 14.40
N PRO A 195 24.58 5.60 13.80
CA PRO A 195 24.75 7.05 13.65
C PRO A 195 23.71 7.69 12.72
N TRP A 196 23.19 6.95 11.75
CA TRP A 196 22.16 7.42 10.82
C TRP A 196 20.77 7.55 11.47
N SER A 197 20.57 7.01 12.67
CA SER A 197 19.23 6.97 13.26
C SER A 197 18.77 8.36 13.71
N PRO A 198 17.53 8.76 13.36
CA PRO A 198 16.91 9.98 13.87
C PRO A 198 16.82 9.98 15.40
N GLU A 199 16.94 11.16 15.99
CA GLU A 199 16.93 11.32 17.46
C GLU A 199 15.68 10.72 18.11
N PHE A 200 14.50 10.90 17.49
CA PHE A 200 13.23 10.42 18.04
C PHE A 200 13.12 8.89 18.13
N LEU A 201 13.95 8.13 17.41
CA LEU A 201 13.98 6.65 17.45
C LEU A 201 15.06 6.08 18.36
N ARG A 202 15.88 6.93 19.00
CA ARG A 202 16.95 6.47 19.90
C ARG A 202 16.46 6.06 21.28
N ALA A 203 15.27 6.54 21.67
CA ALA A 203 14.65 6.14 22.93
C ALA A 203 14.22 4.67 22.89
N ASP A 204 14.37 3.98 24.02
CA ASP A 204 13.92 2.59 24.17
C ASP A 204 12.41 2.48 23.91
N GLY A 205 12.01 1.53 23.07
CA GLY A 205 10.61 1.30 22.70
C GLY A 205 10.04 2.22 21.62
N ALA A 206 10.78 3.24 21.14
CA ALA A 206 10.27 4.21 20.18
C ALA A 206 9.93 3.60 18.80
N PHE A 207 10.78 2.70 18.30
CA PHE A 207 10.51 1.98 17.05
C PHE A 207 9.30 1.06 17.20
N GLU A 208 9.25 0.30 18.28
CA GLU A 208 8.18 -0.66 18.57
C GLU A 208 6.84 0.05 18.77
N ALA A 209 6.82 1.25 19.34
CA ALA A 209 5.62 2.07 19.48
C ALA A 209 5.04 2.48 18.11
N LEU A 210 5.89 2.82 17.14
CA LEU A 210 5.46 3.13 15.78
C LEU A 210 5.07 1.87 15.00
N LEU A 211 5.78 0.75 15.21
CA LEU A 211 5.47 -0.52 14.57
C LEU A 211 4.08 -1.05 14.95
N ARG A 212 3.62 -0.82 16.19
CA ARG A 212 2.26 -1.21 16.64
C ARG A 212 1.11 -0.46 15.96
N ARG A 213 1.42 0.51 15.09
CA ARG A 213 0.43 1.26 14.31
C ARG A 213 0.17 0.68 12.93
N PHE A 214 0.80 -0.44 12.60
CA PHE A 214 0.56 -1.26 11.41
C PHE A 214 -0.17 -2.54 11.84
#